data_AF-A0A3P6ESC2-F1
#
_entry.id   AF-A0A3P6ESC2-F1
#
_cell.length_a   1.000
_cell.length_b   1.000
_cell.length_c   1.000
_cell.angle_alpha   90.00
_cell.angle_beta   90.00
_cell.angle_gamma   90.00
#
_symmetry.space_group_name_H-M   'P 1'
#
loop_
_entity.id
_entity.type
_entity.pdbx_description
1 polymer ?
#
loop_
_entity_poly.entity_id
_entity_poly.type
_entity_poly.pdbx_seq_one_letter_code
_entity_poly.pdbx_strand_id
1 'polypeptide(L)'
;MPKLRILDLSFNNLTGDVHGGRAPAYTYLTRNRLSGEVESGVFLKSNAQIDLSYNNFSWWPSCQENSNINTYRSSYLNNLTGILPCAGPINCTSYQRTLHINCGGDNIVITNSSHKITYQADNTKTKAATNQQFKDWGISNTGEFFSDGHTKETSNTDDTYIISTSLRLSGDSPDIYKTARRSPLSLVYYAFCMENGTYSVKLHFMEIQFSDQELYSSLGRRIFDVYVQVKLHC
;
A
#
# COMPACT_ATOMS: atom_id res chain seq x y z
N MET A 1 -26.84 11.71 -0.56
CA MET A 1 -26.62 10.83 -1.73
C MET A 1 -26.82 9.36 -1.32
N PRO A 2 -28.05 8.81 -1.28
CA PRO A 2 -28.27 7.50 -0.64
C PRO A 2 -27.86 6.26 -1.46
N LYS A 3 -27.20 6.40 -2.63
CA LYS A 3 -26.83 5.27 -3.51
C LYS A 3 -25.37 5.24 -3.96
N LEU A 4 -24.52 6.15 -3.50
CA LEU A 4 -23.12 6.20 -3.94
C LEU A 4 -22.33 5.09 -3.22
N ARG A 5 -21.74 4.16 -3.99
CA ARG A 5 -20.90 3.07 -3.45
C ARG A 5 -19.42 3.44 -3.41
N ILE A 6 -18.95 4.12 -4.45
CA ILE A 6 -17.55 4.49 -4.64
C ILE A 6 -17.49 6.00 -4.87
N LEU A 7 -16.61 6.67 -4.13
CA LEU A 7 -16.22 8.05 -4.36
C LEU A 7 -14.71 8.08 -4.54
N ASP A 8 -14.26 8.37 -5.75
CA ASP A 8 -12.84 8.52 -6.04
C ASP A 8 -12.55 9.96 -6.44
N LEU A 9 -11.81 10.65 -5.59
CA LEU A 9 -11.31 12.01 -5.78
C LEU A 9 -9.78 12.05 -5.68
N SER A 10 -9.12 10.90 -5.86
CA SER A 10 -7.68 10.75 -5.68
C SER A 10 -6.87 11.54 -6.73
N PHE A 11 -5.60 11.84 -6.41
CA PHE A 11 -4.64 12.50 -7.31
C PHE A 11 -5.11 13.85 -7.88
N ASN A 12 -5.69 14.68 -7.02
CA ASN A 12 -6.15 16.01 -7.37
C ASN A 12 -5.44 17.07 -6.52
N ASN A 13 -5.89 18.31 -6.64
CA ASN A 13 -5.39 19.44 -5.84
C ASN A 13 -6.47 20.01 -4.93
N LEU A 14 -7.42 19.17 -4.49
CA LEU A 14 -8.53 19.59 -3.64
C LEU A 14 -8.01 20.06 -2.29
N THR A 15 -8.63 21.11 -1.77
CA THR A 15 -8.26 21.77 -0.51
C THR A 15 -9.46 21.92 0.40
N GLY A 16 -9.20 22.26 1.66
CA GLY A 16 -10.25 22.49 2.64
C GLY A 16 -10.65 21.21 3.35
N ASP A 17 -11.66 21.35 4.21
CA ASP A 17 -12.01 20.34 5.18
C ASP A 17 -12.98 19.29 4.64
N VAL A 18 -12.84 18.06 5.12
CA VAL A 18 -13.76 16.96 4.77
C VAL A 18 -14.89 16.91 5.80
N HIS A 19 -15.95 17.66 5.52
CA HIS A 19 -17.18 17.64 6.31
C HIS A 19 -18.24 16.77 5.63
N GLY A 20 -18.94 15.91 6.39
CA GLY A 20 -19.99 15.09 5.81
C GLY A 20 -20.61 14.04 6.72
N GLY A 21 -21.69 13.42 6.24
CA GLY A 21 -22.33 12.28 6.88
C GLY A 21 -21.58 10.96 6.63
N ARG A 22 -22.32 9.85 6.55
CA ARG A 22 -21.76 8.52 6.30
C ARG A 22 -21.04 8.46 4.94
N ALA A 23 -19.79 8.00 4.95
CA ALA A 23 -19.01 7.78 3.73
C ALA A 23 -19.62 6.65 2.85
N PRO A 24 -19.48 6.74 1.51
CA PRO A 24 -19.62 5.58 0.61
C PRO A 24 -18.73 4.42 1.05
N ALA A 25 -19.06 3.20 0.62
CA ALA A 25 -18.34 1.98 1.00
C ALA A 25 -16.84 2.04 0.62
N TYR A 26 -16.51 2.71 -0.48
CA TYR A 26 -15.14 2.97 -0.91
C TYR A 26 -14.98 4.48 -1.15
N THR A 27 -14.05 5.10 -0.44
CA THR A 27 -13.79 6.54 -0.57
C THR A 27 -12.30 6.78 -0.69
N TYR A 28 -11.83 7.22 -1.86
CA TYR A 28 -10.40 7.48 -2.11
C TYR A 28 -10.16 8.97 -2.24
N LEU A 29 -9.49 9.56 -1.24
CA LEU A 29 -9.10 10.96 -1.22
C LEU A 29 -7.58 11.14 -1.30
N THR A 30 -6.84 10.06 -1.60
CA THR A 30 -5.38 10.04 -1.59
C THR A 30 -4.78 11.12 -2.49
N ARG A 31 -3.65 11.71 -2.08
CA ARG A 31 -2.90 12.72 -2.83
C ARG A 31 -3.76 13.91 -3.24
N ASN A 32 -4.18 14.65 -2.22
CA ASN A 32 -4.78 15.97 -2.36
C ASN A 32 -4.07 16.95 -1.41
N ARG A 33 -4.68 18.12 -1.16
CA ARG A 33 -4.26 19.07 -0.11
C ARG A 33 -5.41 19.28 0.88
N LEU A 34 -6.22 18.25 1.11
CA LEU A 34 -7.33 18.31 2.05
C LEU A 34 -6.77 18.50 3.46
N SER A 35 -7.51 19.26 4.25
CA SER A 35 -7.11 19.69 5.59
C SER A 35 -8.26 19.49 6.57
N GLY A 36 -8.11 20.09 7.74
CA GLY A 36 -9.14 20.04 8.78
C GLY A 36 -8.87 18.93 9.78
N GLU A 37 -9.63 18.99 10.86
CA GLU A 37 -9.50 18.05 11.95
C GLU A 37 -10.24 16.76 11.64
N VAL A 38 -9.50 15.65 11.64
CA VAL A 38 -10.08 14.32 11.57
C VAL A 38 -10.52 13.95 12.97
N GLU A 39 -11.65 14.53 13.38
CA GLU A 39 -12.38 14.04 14.54
C GLU A 39 -12.82 12.59 14.27
N SER A 40 -13.06 11.84 15.33
CA SER A 40 -13.76 10.54 15.28
C SER A 40 -15.25 10.68 14.87
N GLY A 41 -15.52 11.56 13.91
CA GLY A 41 -16.82 11.86 13.34
C GLY A 41 -17.42 10.68 12.59
N VAL A 42 -18.68 10.84 12.21
CA VAL A 42 -19.52 9.83 11.55
C VAL A 42 -18.86 9.25 10.28
N PHE A 43 -18.01 10.05 9.61
CA PHE A 43 -17.26 9.64 8.43
C PHE A 43 -16.32 8.44 8.69
N LEU A 44 -15.58 8.45 9.80
CA LEU A 44 -14.65 7.38 10.18
C LEU A 44 -15.30 6.21 10.93
N LYS A 45 -16.52 6.38 11.43
CA LYS A 45 -17.28 5.35 12.16
C LYS A 45 -18.01 4.35 11.25
N SER A 46 -17.69 4.34 9.96
CA SER A 46 -18.33 3.46 8.99
C SER A 46 -17.46 2.23 8.70
N ASN A 47 -18.08 1.11 8.32
CA ASN A 47 -17.37 -0.08 7.80
C ASN A 47 -16.80 0.15 6.37
N ALA A 48 -16.69 1.42 5.93
CA ALA A 48 -16.17 1.77 4.62
C ALA A 48 -14.65 1.66 4.58
N GLN A 49 -14.11 1.38 3.40
CA GLN A 49 -12.70 1.51 3.07
C GLN A 49 -12.44 2.97 2.66
N ILE A 50 -11.67 3.70 3.46
CA ILE A 50 -11.43 5.14 3.26
C ILE A 50 -9.94 5.39 3.15
N ASP A 51 -9.52 6.04 2.08
CA ASP A 51 -8.12 6.43 1.90
C ASP A 51 -7.94 7.94 2.06
N LEU A 52 -7.20 8.32 3.10
CA LEU A 52 -6.86 9.71 3.44
C LEU A 52 -5.37 10.00 3.21
N SER A 53 -4.62 9.05 2.64
CA SER A 53 -3.17 9.15 2.51
C SER A 53 -2.73 10.38 1.70
N TYR A 54 -1.54 10.90 1.98
CA TYR A 54 -0.99 12.09 1.32
C TYR A 54 -1.94 13.30 1.32
N ASN A 55 -2.36 13.72 2.52
CA ASN A 55 -3.15 14.92 2.77
C ASN A 55 -2.63 15.64 4.03
N ASN A 56 -3.22 16.78 4.33
CA ASN A 56 -2.78 17.72 5.35
C ASN A 56 -3.77 17.79 6.53
N PHE A 57 -4.26 16.65 7.02
CA PHE A 57 -5.20 16.64 8.13
C PHE A 57 -4.53 16.88 9.48
N SER A 58 -5.31 17.33 10.45
CA SER A 58 -4.94 17.37 11.86
C SER A 58 -5.57 16.18 12.58
N TRP A 59 -4.78 15.49 13.40
CA TRP A 59 -5.22 14.27 14.09
C TRP A 59 -5.22 14.46 15.60
N TRP A 60 -6.24 13.91 16.26
CA TRP A 60 -6.33 13.94 17.72
C TRP A 60 -5.17 13.16 18.37
N PRO A 61 -4.59 13.64 19.48
CA PRO A 61 -3.51 12.92 20.18
C PRO A 61 -3.91 11.50 20.63
N SER A 62 -5.20 11.27 20.86
CA SER A 62 -5.75 9.97 21.26
C SER A 62 -6.30 9.14 20.08
N CYS A 63 -5.96 9.49 18.84
CA CYS A 63 -6.46 8.76 17.69
C CYS A 63 -5.91 7.33 17.65
N GLN A 64 -6.65 6.44 16.99
CA GLN A 64 -6.28 5.04 16.83
C GLN A 64 -6.33 4.68 15.36
N GLU A 65 -5.32 3.93 14.90
CA GLU A 65 -5.34 3.40 13.54
C GLU A 65 -6.54 2.46 13.36
N ASN A 66 -7.14 2.52 12.17
CA ASN A 66 -8.25 1.67 11.80
C ASN A 66 -7.87 0.90 10.54
N SER A 67 -8.00 -0.43 10.57
CA SER A 67 -7.66 -1.30 9.44
C SER A 67 -8.44 -1.04 8.14
N ASN A 68 -9.51 -0.23 8.19
CA ASN A 68 -10.28 0.18 7.02
C ASN A 68 -9.95 1.60 6.54
N ILE A 69 -9.04 2.30 7.22
CA ILE A 69 -8.67 3.68 6.91
C ILE A 69 -7.17 3.73 6.61
N ASN A 70 -6.82 4.17 5.41
CA ASN A 70 -5.43 4.43 5.05
C ASN A 70 -5.05 5.86 5.44
N THR A 71 -4.19 6.01 6.44
CA THR A 71 -3.74 7.29 7.00
C THR A 71 -2.29 7.62 6.62
N TYR A 72 -1.71 6.89 5.68
CA TYR A 72 -0.30 7.04 5.32
C TYR A 72 0.03 8.49 4.89
N ARG A 73 0.91 9.18 5.63
CA ARG A 73 1.27 10.58 5.40
C ARG A 73 0.04 11.50 5.26
N SER A 74 -0.96 11.33 6.11
CA SER A 74 -2.18 12.15 6.10
C SER A 74 -2.13 13.33 7.10
N SER A 75 -0.95 13.75 7.56
CA SER A 75 -0.78 14.78 8.59
C SER A 75 -0.12 16.05 8.04
N TYR A 76 -0.62 17.22 8.46
CA TYR A 76 -0.01 18.53 8.19
C TYR A 76 1.29 18.78 8.98
N LEU A 77 1.43 18.15 10.15
CA LEU A 77 2.54 18.44 11.06
C LEU A 77 3.82 17.73 10.60
N ASN A 78 4.66 18.49 9.91
CA ASN A 78 5.98 18.04 9.40
C ASN A 78 6.97 17.54 10.47
N ASN A 79 6.68 17.63 11.77
CA ASN A 79 7.70 17.39 12.81
C ASN A 79 7.28 16.56 14.04
N LEU A 80 6.03 16.08 14.19
CA LEU A 80 5.63 15.39 15.44
C LEU A 80 4.82 14.10 15.27
N THR A 81 4.21 13.87 14.10
CA THR A 81 3.47 12.63 13.82
C THR A 81 4.29 11.80 12.84
N GLY A 82 4.57 10.53 13.18
CA GLY A 82 5.29 9.62 12.29
C GLY A 82 4.59 9.43 10.94
N ILE A 83 5.12 8.50 10.14
CA ILE A 83 4.58 8.14 8.82
C ILE A 83 3.06 7.88 8.86
N LEU A 84 2.58 7.34 9.98
CA LEU A 84 1.17 7.17 10.30
C LEU A 84 0.82 8.09 11.49
N PRO A 85 -0.22 8.93 11.38
CA PRO A 85 -0.53 9.92 12.39
C PRO A 85 -0.91 9.34 13.75
N CYS A 86 -1.58 8.18 13.79
CA CYS A 86 -2.05 7.58 15.04
C CYS A 86 -1.10 6.52 15.61
N ALA A 87 -0.04 6.17 14.89
CA ALA A 87 1.01 5.28 15.39
C ALA A 87 2.04 6.01 16.27
N GLY A 88 1.99 7.35 16.33
CA GLY A 88 2.97 8.17 17.04
C GLY A 88 4.31 8.31 16.31
N PRO A 89 5.33 8.87 16.96
CA PRO A 89 6.65 9.04 16.36
C PRO A 89 7.37 7.70 16.19
N ILE A 90 8.15 7.57 15.11
CA ILE A 90 8.98 6.39 14.86
C ILE A 90 10.24 6.47 15.74
N ASN A 91 10.35 5.56 16.70
CA ASN A 91 11.51 5.46 17.58
C ASN A 91 12.44 4.33 17.12
N CYS A 92 13.54 4.71 16.46
CA CYS A 92 14.53 3.77 15.95
C CYS A 92 15.58 3.42 17.03
N THR A 93 15.65 2.15 17.42
CA THR A 93 16.71 1.64 18.30
C THR A 93 17.96 1.20 17.54
N SER A 94 17.80 0.87 16.26
CA SER A 94 18.89 0.48 15.36
C SER A 94 18.55 0.94 13.94
N TYR A 95 19.58 1.19 13.14
CA TYR A 95 19.44 1.63 11.76
C TYR A 95 19.91 0.54 10.80
N GLN A 96 19.17 0.36 9.71
CA GLN A 96 19.46 -0.66 8.70
C GLN A 96 20.19 -0.06 7.49
N ARG A 97 21.15 -0.82 6.94
CA ARG A 97 21.86 -0.49 5.69
C ARG A 97 21.25 -1.13 4.46
N THR A 98 20.41 -2.14 4.64
CA THR A 98 19.82 -2.93 3.55
C THR A 98 18.40 -3.31 3.90
N LEU A 99 17.52 -3.33 2.91
CA LEU A 99 16.16 -3.80 3.03
C LEU A 99 15.83 -4.64 1.79
N HIS A 100 15.32 -5.83 2.01
CA HIS A 100 14.92 -6.77 0.96
C HIS A 100 13.52 -7.27 1.29
N ILE A 101 12.57 -7.09 0.38
CA ILE A 101 11.16 -7.41 0.60
C ILE A 101 10.71 -8.38 -0.48
N ASN A 102 10.07 -9.48 -0.08
CA ASN A 102 9.44 -10.43 -0.99
C ASN A 102 7.97 -10.06 -1.17
N CYS A 103 7.69 -9.15 -2.11
CA CYS A 103 6.37 -8.57 -2.31
C CYS A 103 5.30 -9.64 -2.56
N GLY A 104 4.27 -9.69 -1.71
CA GLY A 104 3.21 -10.70 -1.78
C GLY A 104 3.61 -12.12 -1.32
N GLY A 105 4.83 -12.32 -0.80
CA GLY A 105 5.36 -13.64 -0.49
C GLY A 105 5.87 -13.80 0.94
N ASP A 106 6.24 -15.03 1.29
CA ASP A 106 6.80 -15.38 2.60
C ASP A 106 8.27 -14.94 2.74
N ASN A 107 8.84 -15.12 3.93
CA ASN A 107 10.27 -14.93 4.15
C ASN A 107 11.03 -15.96 3.32
N ILE A 108 11.95 -15.50 2.47
CA ILE A 108 12.77 -16.37 1.62
C ILE A 108 14.25 -16.03 1.76
N VAL A 109 15.11 -17.04 1.57
CA VAL A 109 16.56 -16.86 1.55
C VAL A 109 17.06 -17.24 0.17
N ILE A 110 17.65 -16.26 -0.52
CA ILE A 110 18.24 -16.43 -1.83
C ILE A 110 19.75 -16.57 -1.65
N THR A 111 20.31 -17.69 -2.12
CA THR A 111 21.75 -17.94 -2.08
C THR A 111 22.34 -17.68 -3.46
N ASN A 112 23.14 -16.62 -3.58
CA ASN A 112 23.97 -16.37 -4.75
C ASN A 112 25.33 -17.08 -4.58
N SER A 113 26.15 -17.09 -5.63
CA SER A 113 27.47 -17.75 -5.65
C SER A 113 28.43 -17.34 -4.52
N SER A 114 28.21 -16.20 -3.87
CA SER A 114 29.10 -15.69 -2.81
C SER A 114 28.39 -15.21 -1.54
N HIS A 115 27.06 -15.03 -1.55
CA HIS A 115 26.33 -14.43 -0.41
C HIS A 115 24.90 -14.95 -0.31
N LYS A 116 24.34 -14.93 0.91
CA LYS A 116 22.92 -15.21 1.18
C LYS A 116 22.19 -13.91 1.48
N ILE A 117 21.05 -13.70 0.83
CA ILE A 117 20.18 -12.54 1.02
C ILE A 117 18.84 -13.03 1.56
N THR A 118 18.43 -12.52 2.71
CA THR A 118 17.12 -12.78 3.29
C THR A 118 16.15 -11.68 2.88
N TYR A 119 15.05 -12.07 2.24
CA TYR A 119 13.93 -11.19 1.93
C TYR A 119 12.85 -11.33 2.99
N GLN A 120 12.39 -10.20 3.51
CA GLN A 120 11.32 -10.15 4.50
C GLN A 120 9.96 -10.41 3.83
N ALA A 121 9.08 -11.09 4.55
CA ALA A 121 7.74 -11.44 4.08
C ALA A 121 6.86 -10.19 3.88
N ASP A 122 6.08 -10.20 2.79
CA ASP A 122 4.98 -9.29 2.53
C ASP A 122 3.72 -10.11 2.20
N ASN A 123 3.31 -10.95 3.14
CA ASN A 123 2.20 -11.89 3.00
C ASN A 123 0.96 -11.49 3.83
N THR A 124 0.95 -10.27 4.36
CA THR A 124 -0.13 -9.79 5.22
C THR A 124 -1.35 -9.42 4.39
N LYS A 125 -2.54 -9.75 4.92
CA LYS A 125 -3.80 -9.45 4.26
C LYS A 125 -4.03 -7.95 4.20
N THR A 126 -4.22 -7.42 2.99
CA THR A 126 -4.58 -6.02 2.77
C THR A 126 -6.01 -5.86 2.27
N LYS A 127 -6.56 -4.65 2.40
CA LYS A 127 -7.86 -4.26 1.89
C LYS A 127 -7.70 -3.07 0.94
N ALA A 128 -8.82 -2.61 0.38
CA ALA A 128 -8.84 -1.54 -0.60
C ALA A 128 -8.31 -0.19 -0.12
N ALA A 129 -8.32 0.05 1.19
CA ALA A 129 -7.61 1.15 1.82
C ALA A 129 -6.88 0.59 3.04
N THR A 130 -5.57 0.42 2.95
CA THR A 130 -4.78 -0.14 4.05
C THR A 130 -3.47 0.58 4.18
N ASN A 131 -3.11 0.88 5.43
CA ASN A 131 -1.75 1.18 5.81
C ASN A 131 -1.28 0.10 6.79
N GLN A 132 -0.04 -0.35 6.66
CA GLN A 132 0.53 -1.33 7.57
C GLN A 132 2.01 -1.06 7.78
N GLN A 133 2.39 -1.02 9.05
CA GLN A 133 3.76 -0.82 9.47
C GLN A 133 4.35 -2.11 10.04
N PHE A 134 5.58 -2.43 9.63
CA PHE A 134 6.40 -3.50 10.16
C PHE A 134 7.52 -2.92 11.04
N LYS A 135 8.64 -3.63 11.19
CA LYS A 135 9.73 -3.20 12.07
C LYS A 135 10.48 -1.96 11.55
N ASP A 136 10.84 -1.96 10.28
CA ASP A 136 11.71 -0.99 9.61
C ASP A 136 11.17 -0.55 8.23
N TRP A 137 10.00 -1.04 7.86
CA TRP A 137 9.32 -0.68 6.62
C TRP A 137 7.82 -0.87 6.76
N GLY A 138 7.06 -0.48 5.74
CA GLY A 138 5.61 -0.63 5.71
C GLY A 138 5.06 -0.47 4.31
N ILE A 139 3.75 -0.67 4.20
CA ILE A 139 2.99 -0.56 2.97
C ILE A 139 1.79 0.37 3.11
N SER A 140 1.44 1.01 2.00
CA SER A 140 0.18 1.71 1.82
C SER A 140 -0.45 1.24 0.52
N ASN A 141 -1.69 0.74 0.60
CA ASN A 141 -2.44 0.17 -0.51
C ASN A 141 -3.75 0.95 -0.73
N THR A 142 -4.01 1.30 -1.98
CA THR A 142 -5.18 2.09 -2.38
C THR A 142 -5.87 1.48 -3.60
N GLY A 143 -7.19 1.34 -3.53
CA GLY A 143 -8.07 0.95 -4.63
C GLY A 143 -8.69 -0.42 -4.43
N GLU A 144 -9.84 -0.65 -5.06
CA GLU A 144 -10.58 -1.91 -5.05
C GLU A 144 -10.58 -2.54 -6.45
N PHE A 145 -10.39 -3.86 -6.54
CA PHE A 145 -10.56 -4.58 -7.79
C PHE A 145 -12.05 -4.86 -7.99
N PHE A 146 -12.72 -4.10 -8.85
CA PHE A 146 -14.12 -4.33 -9.12
C PHE A 146 -14.30 -5.60 -9.95
N SER A 147 -14.98 -6.61 -9.40
CA SER A 147 -15.57 -7.67 -10.20
C SER A 147 -16.86 -7.16 -10.83
N ASP A 148 -17.08 -7.52 -12.09
CA ASP A 148 -18.28 -7.27 -12.87
C ASP A 148 -19.45 -8.17 -12.43
N GLY A 149 -19.66 -8.39 -11.13
CA GLY A 149 -20.80 -9.15 -10.61
C GLY A 149 -20.95 -10.61 -11.10
N HIS A 150 -20.05 -11.11 -11.96
CA HIS A 150 -20.13 -12.43 -12.57
C HIS A 150 -19.17 -13.45 -11.95
N THR A 151 -18.15 -13.01 -11.23
CA THR A 151 -17.35 -13.91 -10.39
C THR A 151 -18.00 -14.00 -9.02
N LYS A 152 -19.00 -14.87 -8.92
CA LYS A 152 -19.40 -15.43 -7.63
C LYS A 152 -18.14 -15.92 -6.92
N GLU A 153 -18.01 -15.46 -5.69
CA GLU A 153 -17.27 -16.08 -4.59
C GLU A 153 -16.88 -17.54 -4.86
N THR A 154 -15.66 -17.76 -5.34
CA THR A 154 -15.02 -19.08 -5.34
C THR A 154 -13.57 -18.97 -4.91
N SER A 155 -13.32 -18.42 -3.73
CA SER A 155 -12.39 -19.00 -2.76
C SER A 155 -12.52 -18.25 -1.44
N ASN A 156 -12.73 -19.01 -0.37
CA ASN A 156 -13.03 -18.49 0.97
C ASN A 156 -11.76 -17.96 1.69
N THR A 157 -10.69 -17.56 0.98
CA THR A 157 -9.35 -17.35 1.59
C THR A 157 -8.44 -16.28 1.00
N ASP A 158 -8.59 -15.80 -0.24
CA ASP A 158 -7.45 -15.17 -0.93
C ASP A 158 -7.47 -13.64 -0.87
N ASP A 159 -6.39 -13.06 -0.33
CA ASP A 159 -6.08 -11.64 -0.44
C ASP A 159 -6.01 -11.26 -1.93
N THR A 160 -7.00 -10.52 -2.45
CA THR A 160 -7.07 -10.13 -3.87
C THR A 160 -5.92 -9.21 -4.30
N TYR A 161 -5.15 -8.69 -3.35
CA TYR A 161 -3.98 -7.84 -3.54
C TYR A 161 -2.66 -8.62 -3.59
N ILE A 162 -2.69 -9.95 -3.38
CA ILE A 162 -1.55 -10.84 -3.60
C ILE A 162 -1.88 -11.77 -4.75
N ILE A 163 -0.94 -11.91 -5.69
CA ILE A 163 -1.03 -12.89 -6.77
C ILE A 163 0.14 -13.83 -6.71
N SER A 164 -0.10 -15.08 -7.11
CA SER A 164 0.93 -16.10 -7.22
C SER A 164 0.86 -16.78 -8.58
N THR A 165 1.96 -17.40 -8.99
CA THR A 165 2.05 -18.18 -10.22
C THR A 165 2.61 -19.57 -9.97
N SER A 166 2.09 -20.54 -10.71
CA SER A 166 2.60 -21.91 -10.77
C SER A 166 3.56 -22.13 -11.95
N LEU A 167 3.86 -21.09 -12.73
CA LEU A 167 4.77 -21.17 -13.87
C LEU A 167 6.16 -21.65 -13.42
N ARG A 168 6.75 -22.54 -14.21
CA ARG A 168 8.14 -22.97 -14.01
C ARG A 168 9.07 -21.90 -14.55
N LEU A 169 9.51 -21.02 -13.67
CA LEU A 169 10.37 -19.89 -14.01
C LEU A 169 11.82 -20.36 -14.22
N SER A 170 12.44 -19.91 -15.31
CA SER A 170 13.85 -20.15 -15.63
C SER A 170 14.68 -18.92 -15.28
N GLY A 171 15.83 -19.10 -14.64
CA GLY A 171 16.73 -18.00 -14.25
C GLY A 171 17.22 -18.12 -12.79
N ASP A 172 18.10 -17.20 -12.40
CA ASP A 172 18.61 -17.15 -11.03
C ASP A 172 17.51 -16.72 -10.06
N SER A 173 17.29 -17.56 -9.04
CA SER A 173 16.37 -17.35 -7.91
C SER A 173 14.88 -17.23 -8.26
N PRO A 174 14.26 -18.28 -8.85
CA PRO A 174 12.87 -18.26 -9.30
C PRO A 174 11.86 -17.97 -8.18
N ASP A 175 12.22 -18.19 -6.91
CA ASP A 175 11.30 -18.05 -5.78
C ASP A 175 10.82 -16.61 -5.54
N ILE A 176 11.63 -15.58 -5.84
CA ILE A 176 11.23 -14.17 -5.68
C ILE A 176 10.18 -13.73 -6.71
N TYR A 177 10.04 -14.46 -7.80
CA TYR A 177 9.13 -14.14 -8.90
C TYR A 177 7.84 -14.99 -8.86
N LYS A 178 7.66 -15.81 -7.81
CA LYS A 178 6.46 -16.65 -7.66
C LYS A 178 5.25 -15.87 -7.18
N THR A 179 5.46 -14.75 -6.49
CA THR A 179 4.42 -13.92 -5.90
C THR A 179 4.65 -12.46 -6.21
N ALA A 180 3.57 -11.68 -6.23
CA ALA A 180 3.64 -10.23 -6.27
C ALA A 180 2.48 -9.63 -5.48
N ARG A 181 2.73 -8.50 -4.82
CA ARG A 181 1.66 -7.62 -4.34
C ARG A 181 1.23 -6.70 -5.48
N ARG A 182 -0.08 -6.48 -5.60
CA ARG A 182 -0.70 -5.61 -6.59
C ARG A 182 -1.70 -4.67 -5.94
N SER A 183 -1.93 -3.54 -6.59
CA SER A 183 -2.92 -2.55 -6.17
C SER A 183 -3.61 -1.93 -7.39
N PRO A 184 -4.92 -1.61 -7.33
CA PRO A 184 -5.64 -0.98 -8.43
C PRO A 184 -5.27 0.48 -8.69
N LEU A 185 -4.96 1.26 -7.63
CA LEU A 185 -4.69 2.70 -7.76
C LEU A 185 -3.29 3.09 -7.31
N SER A 186 -2.84 2.69 -6.12
CA SER A 186 -1.53 3.06 -5.60
C SER A 186 -1.01 2.03 -4.61
N LEU A 187 0.25 1.61 -4.83
CA LEU A 187 1.01 0.79 -3.92
C LEU A 187 2.28 1.51 -3.52
N VAL A 188 2.48 1.69 -2.22
CA VAL A 188 3.68 2.35 -1.68
C VAL A 188 4.36 1.38 -0.73
N TYR A 189 5.65 1.17 -0.93
CA TYR A 189 6.54 0.64 0.08
C TYR A 189 7.35 1.80 0.65
N TYR A 190 7.42 1.88 1.98
CA TYR A 190 8.19 2.89 2.67
C TYR A 190 9.11 2.25 3.68
N ALA A 191 10.34 2.76 3.80
CA ALA A 191 11.32 2.33 4.77
C ALA A 191 11.57 3.44 5.80
N PHE A 192 11.88 3.06 7.03
CA PHE A 192 12.25 3.96 8.11
C PHE A 192 13.31 3.29 8.99
N CYS A 193 13.98 4.06 9.85
CA CYS A 193 15.16 3.58 10.56
C CYS A 193 16.27 3.08 9.61
N MET A 194 16.49 3.79 8.50
CA MET A 194 17.58 3.52 7.56
C MET A 194 18.76 4.45 7.86
N GLU A 195 19.99 3.96 7.74
CA GLU A 195 21.18 4.83 7.89
C GLU A 195 21.22 5.94 6.83
N ASN A 196 21.77 7.10 7.18
CA ASN A 196 21.97 8.13 6.16
C ASN A 196 23.08 7.69 5.19
N GLY A 197 22.76 7.58 3.91
CA GLY A 197 23.72 7.10 2.92
C GLY A 197 23.17 7.05 1.51
N THR A 198 24.01 6.55 0.60
CA THR A 198 23.62 6.26 -0.78
C THR A 198 23.08 4.84 -0.86
N TYR A 199 21.90 4.69 -1.44
CA TYR A 199 21.24 3.39 -1.59
C TYR A 199 21.14 3.01 -3.07
N SER A 200 21.44 1.74 -3.36
CA SER A 200 21.09 1.14 -4.65
C SER A 200 19.71 0.52 -4.53
N VAL A 201 18.75 1.01 -5.31
CA VAL A 201 17.38 0.47 -5.34
C VAL A 201 17.26 -0.48 -6.52
N LYS A 202 16.94 -1.76 -6.22
CA LYS A 202 16.71 -2.79 -7.22
C LYS A 202 15.27 -3.25 -7.16
N LEU A 203 14.55 -3.11 -8.28
CA LEU A 203 13.16 -3.55 -8.40
C LEU A 203 13.09 -4.79 -9.27
N HIS A 204 12.31 -5.77 -8.81
CA HIS A 204 12.12 -7.04 -9.48
C HIS A 204 10.72 -7.07 -10.08
N PHE A 205 10.64 -7.15 -11.41
CA PHE A 205 9.38 -7.23 -12.14
C PHE A 205 9.33 -8.51 -12.99
N MET A 206 8.16 -9.14 -13.01
CA MET A 206 7.83 -10.29 -13.84
C MET A 206 6.33 -10.22 -14.14
N GLU A 207 5.93 -10.46 -15.39
CA GLU A 207 4.51 -10.71 -15.70
C GLU A 207 4.19 -12.16 -15.36
N ILE A 208 3.24 -12.36 -14.44
CA ILE A 208 2.91 -13.67 -13.87
C ILE A 208 1.42 -14.01 -13.93
N GLN A 209 0.60 -13.06 -14.41
CA GLN A 209 -0.85 -13.18 -14.52
C GLN A 209 -1.29 -13.32 -15.98
N PHE A 210 -0.69 -12.56 -16.90
CA PHE A 210 -0.98 -12.64 -18.33
C PHE A 210 0.08 -13.48 -19.03
N SER A 211 -0.31 -14.56 -19.72
CA SER A 211 0.61 -15.38 -20.50
C SER A 211 0.45 -15.12 -22.00
N ASP A 212 1.57 -15.07 -22.72
CA ASP A 212 1.56 -14.93 -24.19
C ASP A 212 1.10 -16.21 -24.91
N GLN A 213 1.00 -17.33 -24.18
CA GLN A 213 0.61 -18.63 -24.76
C GLN A 213 -0.87 -18.66 -25.19
N GLU A 214 -1.70 -17.81 -24.58
CA GLU A 214 -3.07 -17.61 -25.03
C GLU A 214 -3.15 -16.36 -25.92
N LEU A 215 -2.57 -16.48 -27.12
CA LEU A 215 -2.83 -15.57 -28.24
C LEU A 215 -4.36 -15.40 -28.32
N TYR A 216 -4.85 -14.18 -28.06
CA TYR A 216 -6.26 -13.76 -28.08
C TYR A 216 -7.10 -13.88 -26.77
N SER A 217 -6.58 -14.30 -25.62
CA SER A 217 -7.42 -14.40 -24.39
C SER A 217 -7.30 -13.23 -23.40
N SER A 218 -6.20 -12.46 -23.39
CA SER A 218 -6.02 -11.38 -22.42
C SER A 218 -6.09 -9.98 -23.04
N LEU A 219 -7.17 -9.26 -22.73
CA LEU A 219 -7.30 -7.80 -22.96
C LEU A 219 -6.59 -6.98 -21.86
N GLY A 220 -5.93 -7.64 -20.92
CA GLY A 220 -5.33 -7.04 -19.74
C GLY A 220 -4.02 -6.34 -20.08
N ARG A 221 -3.97 -5.02 -19.87
CA ARG A 221 -2.73 -4.24 -19.89
C ARG A 221 -2.46 -3.72 -18.49
N ARG A 222 -1.21 -3.84 -18.03
CA ARG A 222 -0.75 -3.21 -16.78
C ARG A 222 0.32 -2.18 -17.14
N ILE A 223 -0.02 -0.90 -16.92
CA ILE A 223 0.88 0.23 -17.13
C ILE A 223 0.90 0.99 -15.81
N PHE A 224 2.10 1.27 -15.31
CA PHE A 224 2.29 2.00 -14.07
C PHE A 224 3.60 2.78 -14.12
N ASP A 225 3.65 3.86 -13.36
CA ASP A 225 4.85 4.65 -13.14
C ASP A 225 5.45 4.30 -11.78
N VAL A 226 6.78 4.29 -11.72
CA VAL A 226 7.53 4.06 -10.48
C VAL A 226 8.17 5.36 -10.02
N TYR A 227 7.86 5.74 -8.79
CA TYR A 227 8.43 6.92 -8.15
C TYR A 227 9.27 6.49 -6.93
N VAL A 228 10.54 6.87 -6.91
CA VAL A 228 11.43 6.64 -5.76
C VAL A 228 11.68 7.97 -5.06
N GLN A 229 11.18 8.12 -3.83
CA GLN A 229 11.38 9.33 -3.04
C GLN A 229 12.55 9.14 -2.06
N VAL A 230 13.63 9.88 -2.27
CA VAL A 230 14.88 9.76 -1.47
C VAL A 230 14.97 10.80 -0.34
N LYS A 231 14.06 11.79 -0.29
CA LYS A 231 14.11 12.85 0.73
C LYS A 231 12.73 13.46 1.06
N LEU A 232 12.44 13.59 2.34
CA LEU A 232 11.72 14.72 2.92
C LEU A 232 12.80 15.56 3.60
N HIS A 233 12.97 16.81 3.21
CA HIS A 233 13.67 17.74 4.10
C HIS A 233 12.74 17.93 5.31
N CYS A 234 13.24 17.62 6.51
CA CYS A 234 12.63 18.06 7.75
C CYS A 234 12.70 19.59 7.84
#